data_AF-A0ABC8UKL0-F1
#
_entry.id   AF-A0ABC8UKL0-F1
#
_cell.length_a   1.000
_cell.length_b   1.000
_cell.length_c   1.000
_cell.angle_alpha   90.00
_cell.angle_beta   90.00
_cell.angle_gamma   90.00
#
_symmetry.space_group_name_H-M   'P 1'
#
loop_
_entity.id
_entity.type
_entity.pdbx_description
1 polymer ?
#
loop_
_entity_poly.entity_id
_entity_poly.type
_entity_poly.pdbx_seq_one_letter_code
_entity_poly.pdbx_strand_id
1 'polypeptide(L)' 'NPALRHGKPGTGVGLGYGLRFKSQLGYFQVDYAINAYQQKTLYFGLGNVPS' A
#
# COMPACT_ATOMS: atom_id res chain seq x y z
N ASN A 1 -23.58 6.65 -17.97
CA ASN A 1 -22.49 6.04 -17.18
C ASN A 1 -22.98 5.85 -15.73
N PRO A 2 -23.28 4.61 -15.27
CA PRO A 2 -23.97 4.35 -14.00
C PRO A 2 -23.09 4.41 -12.74
N ALA A 3 -21.81 4.81 -12.86
CA ALA A 3 -20.85 4.83 -11.74
C ALA A 3 -21.10 5.93 -10.67
N LEU A 4 -22.07 6.83 -10.89
CA LEU A 4 -22.47 7.90 -9.96
C LEU A 4 -23.64 7.51 -9.04
N ARG A 5 -24.16 6.28 -9.11
CA ARG A 5 -25.19 5.77 -8.18
C ARG A 5 -24.57 5.53 -6.78
N HIS A 6 -24.58 6.59 -5.99
CA HIS A 6 -25.29 6.61 -4.71
C HIS A 6 -24.83 5.56 -3.67
N GLY A 7 -23.89 5.95 -2.79
CA GLY A 7 -23.97 5.50 -1.39
C GLY A 7 -22.93 4.52 -0.83
N LYS A 8 -21.72 4.39 -1.40
CA LYS A 8 -20.61 3.80 -0.60
C LYS A 8 -19.84 4.93 0.11
N PRO A 9 -19.93 5.06 1.45
CA PRO A 9 -19.09 5.98 2.19
C PRO A 9 -17.65 5.48 2.10
N GLY A 10 -16.76 6.30 1.55
CA GLY A 10 -15.32 6.04 1.60
C GLY A 10 -14.59 6.21 0.28
N THR A 11 -14.76 7.33 -0.43
CA THR A 11 -13.71 7.79 -1.34
C THR A 11 -12.67 8.53 -0.50
N GLY A 12 -11.61 7.82 -0.11
CA GLY A 12 -10.45 8.38 0.58
C GLY A 12 -9.28 8.55 -0.39
N VAL A 13 -8.65 9.72 -0.40
CA VAL A 13 -7.39 9.96 -1.13
C VAL A 13 -6.25 9.68 -0.15
N GLY A 14 -5.38 8.73 -0.49
CA GLY A 14 -4.21 8.40 0.32
C GLY A 14 -2.92 8.78 -0.38
N LEU A 15 -1.94 9.23 0.39
CA LEU A 15 -0.57 9.44 -0.08
C LEU A 15 0.33 8.41 0.59
N GLY A 16 1.18 7.74 -0.18
CA GLY A 16 2.08 6.74 0.34
C GLY A 16 3.45 6.79 -0.30
N TYR A 17 4.44 6.30 0.45
CA TYR A 17 5.82 6.14 0.01
C TYR A 17 6.25 4.71 0.29
N GLY A 18 6.83 4.05 -0.71
CA GLY A 18 7.29 2.67 -0.63
C GLY A 18 8.76 2.54 -0.95
N LEU A 19 9.47 1.75 -0.15
CA LEU A 19 10.82 1.29 -0.42
C LEU A 19 10.79 -0.21 -0.68
N ARG A 20 11.27 -0.61 -1.85
CA ARG A 20 11.41 -2.02 -2.22
C ARG A 20 12.88 -2.32 -2.52
N PHE A 21 13.48 -3.13 -1.66
CA PHE A 21 14.82 -3.64 -1.83
C PHE A 21 14.73 -5.07 -2.36
N LYS A 22 15.32 -5.32 -3.54
CA LYS A 22 15.47 -6.67 -4.09
C LYS A 22 16.96 -7.04 -4.05
N SER A 23 17.25 -8.18 -3.44
CA SER A 23 18.56 -8.80 -3.48
C SER A 23 18.47 -10.21 -4.10
N GLN A 24 19.62 -10.81 -4.39
CA GLN A 24 19.68 -12.20 -4.86
C GLN A 24 19.21 -13.21 -3.79
N LEU A 25 19.16 -12.81 -2.51
CA LEU A 25 18.74 -13.65 -1.39
C LEU A 25 17.25 -13.49 -1.05
N GLY A 26 16.61 -12.40 -1.49
CA GLY A 26 15.21 -12.15 -1.19
C GLY A 26 14.73 -10.77 -1.60
N TYR A 27 13.48 -10.48 -1.31
CA TYR A 27 12.91 -9.15 -1.41
C TYR A 27 12.44 -8.66 -0.04
N PHE A 28 12.74 -7.40 0.22
CA PHE A 28 12.23 -6.65 1.36
C PHE A 28 11.45 -5.47 0.82
N GLN A 29 10.23 -5.30 1.30
CA GLN A 29 9.36 -4.20 0.92
C GLN A 29 8.80 -3.56 2.19
N VAL A 30 8.82 -2.23 2.21
CA VAL A 30 8.17 -1.45 3.25
C VAL A 30 7.38 -0.36 2.56
N ASP A 31 6.07 -0.35 2.76
CA ASP A 31 5.18 0.69 2.26
C ASP A 31 4.56 1.45 3.42
N TYR A 32 4.71 2.76 3.37
CA TYR A 32 4.10 3.69 4.29
C TYR A 32 2.94 4.39 3.60
N ALA A 33 1.72 4.18 4.08
CA ALA A 33 0.52 4.81 3.53
C ALA A 33 -0.12 5.72 4.59
N ILE A 34 -0.55 6.91 4.16
CA ILE A 34 -1.35 7.82 4.97
C ILE A 34 -2.67 8.06 4.24
N ASN A 35 -3.79 7.82 4.92
CA ASN A 35 -5.12 8.09 4.37
C ASN A 35 -5.53 9.55 4.61
N ALA A 36 -6.56 10.04 3.90
CA ALA A 36 -7.21 11.33 4.10
C ALA A 36 -7.68 11.57 5.55
N TYR A 37 -7.95 10.50 6.30
CA TYR A 37 -8.28 10.55 7.72
C TYR A 37 -7.05 10.59 8.64
N GLN A 38 -5.87 10.87 8.10
CA GLN A 38 -4.58 10.96 8.80
C GLN A 38 -4.14 9.65 9.47
N GLN A 39 -4.81 8.54 9.14
CA GLN A 39 -4.45 7.19 9.56
C GLN A 39 -3.20 6.75 8.81
N LYS A 40 -2.17 6.40 9.59
CA LYS A 40 -0.88 5.93 9.11
C LYS A 40 -0.87 4.42 9.16
N THR A 41 -0.61 3.79 8.02
CA THR A 41 -0.52 2.34 7.91
C THR A 41 0.85 1.96 7.35
N LEU A 42 1.52 1.08 8.07
CA LEU A 42 2.80 0.51 7.67
C LEU A 42 2.58 -0.92 7.20
N TYR A 43 2.99 -1.20 5.97
CA TYR A 43 3.02 -2.53 5.41
C TYR A 43 4.48 -2.94 5.27
N PHE A 44 4.81 -4.15 5.70
CA PHE A 44 6.12 -4.74 5.49
C PHE A 44 5.95 -6.12 4.87
N GLY A 45 6.80 -6.41 3.88
CA GLY A 45 6.85 -7.67 3.16
C GLY A 45 8.27 -8.18 3.14
N LEU A 46 8.44 -9.42 3.57
CA LEU A 46 9.69 -10.16 3.49
C LEU A 46 9.41 -11.41 2.66
N GLY A 47 10.26 -11.68 1.68
CA GLY A 47 10.22 -12.95 0.96
C GLY A 47 11.62 -13.39 0.57
N ASN A 48 11.85 -14.70 0.64
CA ASN A 48 13.06 -15.31 0.12
C ASN A 48 12.88 -15.62 -1.36
N VAL A 49 13.96 -15.55 -2.14
CA VAL A 49 13.95 -16.18 -3.47
C VAL A 49 14.08 -17.68 -3.22
N PRO A 50 13.10 -18.52 -3.59
CA PRO A 50 13.28 -19.96 -3.52
C PRO A 50 14.41 -20.31 -4.49
N SER A 51 15.48 -20.90 -3.96
CA SER A 51 16.60 -21.48 -4.71
C SER A 51 16.14 -22.62 -5.59
#